data_AF-D2I864-F1
#
_entry.id   AF-D2I864-F1
#
_cell.length_a   1.000
_cell.length_b   1.000
_cell.length_c   1.000
_cell.angle_alpha   90.00
_cell.angle_beta   90.00
_cell.angle_gamma   90.00
#
_symmetry.space_group_name_H-M   'P 1'
#
loop_
_entity.id
_entity.type
_entity.pdbx_description
1 polymer ?
#
loop_
_entity_poly.entity_id
_entity_poly.type
_entity_poly.pdbx_seq_one_letter_code
_entity_poly.pdbx_strand_id
1 'polypeptide(L)'
;MRFPAQLLGLLMLWFPGSSGEILMTQMPLSLSVTPGEPASISCKASQSLLHSDGNTYLHWYLQKPVQSPKRLIYRVSNRAPGVPDRFSGSGSGTDFTLKISRVEADD
;
A
#
# COMPACT_ATOMS: atom_id res chain seq x y z
N MET A 1 -25.57 54.86 -15.20
CA MET A 1 -25.57 53.91 -14.06
C MET A 1 -25.96 52.53 -14.55
N ARG A 2 -25.02 51.57 -14.58
CA ARG A 2 -25.17 50.20 -14.07
C ARG A 2 -23.97 49.36 -14.52
N PHE A 3 -23.23 48.87 -13.52
CA PHE A 3 -22.02 48.07 -13.64
C PHE A 3 -22.30 46.70 -14.27
N PRO A 4 -21.29 46.06 -14.90
CA PRO A 4 -21.43 44.75 -15.51
C PRO A 4 -21.58 43.71 -14.40
N ALA A 5 -22.58 42.82 -14.49
CA ALA A 5 -22.71 41.69 -13.59
C ALA A 5 -21.72 40.59 -13.99
N GLN A 6 -20.43 40.86 -13.80
CA GLN A 6 -19.42 39.83 -13.63
C GLN A 6 -19.67 39.13 -12.30
N LEU A 7 -20.57 38.16 -12.27
CA LEU A 7 -20.71 37.26 -11.11
C LEU A 7 -21.25 35.88 -11.48
N LEU A 8 -20.96 35.39 -12.69
CA LEU A 8 -21.10 33.97 -13.03
C LEU A 8 -19.74 33.25 -13.03
N GLY A 9 -18.73 33.83 -12.37
CA GLY A 9 -17.37 33.32 -12.27
C GLY A 9 -16.97 32.82 -10.88
N LEU A 10 -17.92 32.65 -9.94
CA LEU A 10 -17.60 32.31 -8.55
C LEU A 10 -18.54 31.27 -7.93
N LEU A 11 -18.85 30.21 -8.68
CA LEU A 11 -19.32 28.97 -8.08
C LEU A 11 -18.36 27.83 -8.45
N MET A 12 -17.06 28.06 -8.22
CA MET A 12 -16.15 26.98 -7.85
C MET A 12 -16.62 26.50 -6.48
N LEU A 13 -17.69 25.70 -6.48
CA LEU A 13 -18.08 24.90 -5.32
C LEU A 13 -16.82 24.17 -4.91
N TRP A 14 -16.23 24.60 -3.79
CA TRP A 14 -15.42 23.76 -2.96
C TRP A 14 -16.15 22.43 -2.87
N PHE A 15 -15.66 21.42 -3.57
CA PHE A 15 -15.83 20.06 -3.10
C PHE A 15 -14.85 19.97 -1.94
N PRO A 16 -15.31 19.97 -0.68
CA PRO A 16 -14.45 19.48 0.38
C PRO A 16 -14.07 18.07 -0.08
N GLY A 17 -12.78 17.85 -0.32
CA GLY A 17 -12.31 16.52 -0.65
C GLY A 17 -12.79 15.59 0.46
N SER A 18 -13.73 14.71 0.14
CA SER A 18 -14.13 13.65 1.05
C SER A 18 -12.96 12.69 1.12
N SER A 19 -12.05 12.90 2.05
CA SER A 19 -11.03 11.93 2.39
C SER A 19 -11.71 10.81 3.17
N GLY A 20 -12.34 9.89 2.44
CA GLY A 20 -12.80 8.62 3.01
C GLY A 20 -11.60 7.81 3.48
N GLU A 21 -11.72 7.15 4.62
CA GLU A 21 -10.66 6.25 5.12
C GLU A 21 -10.41 5.12 4.11
N ILE A 22 -9.13 4.85 3.83
CA ILE A 22 -8.73 3.71 3.01
C ILE A 22 -8.56 2.51 3.94
N LEU A 23 -9.39 1.49 3.72
CA LEU A 23 -9.37 0.25 4.47
C LEU A 23 -8.41 -0.71 3.78
N MET A 24 -7.47 -1.28 4.53
CA MET A 24 -6.52 -2.28 4.05
C MET A 24 -6.88 -3.64 4.62
N THR A 25 -7.19 -4.62 3.76
CA THR A 25 -7.53 -5.99 4.17
C THR A 25 -6.44 -6.94 3.72
N GLN A 26 -5.90 -7.76 4.64
CA GLN A 26 -4.87 -8.74 4.33
C GLN A 26 -5.41 -10.17 4.35
N MET A 27 -4.85 -11.03 3.50
CA MET A 27 -5.19 -12.45 3.44
C MET A 27 -3.97 -13.30 3.08
N PRO A 28 -3.78 -14.47 3.72
CA PRO A 28 -4.55 -15.00 4.85
C PRO A 28 -4.24 -14.26 6.17
N LEU A 29 -5.10 -14.44 7.18
CA LEU A 29 -4.87 -13.88 8.53
C LEU A 29 -3.72 -14.59 9.26
N SER A 30 -3.55 -15.88 9.00
CA SER A 30 -2.43 -16.68 9.46
C SER A 30 -2.12 -17.75 8.41
N LEU A 31 -0.85 -18.12 8.31
CA LEU A 31 -0.37 -19.15 7.39
C LEU A 31 0.72 -19.94 8.09
N SER A 32 0.61 -21.27 8.07
CA SER A 32 1.68 -22.18 8.51
C SER A 32 2.40 -22.69 7.27
N VAL A 33 3.72 -22.54 7.22
CA VAL A 33 4.55 -22.87 6.05
C VAL A 33 5.78 -23.62 6.54
N THR A 34 6.20 -24.65 5.82
CA THR A 34 7.44 -25.36 6.14
C THR A 34 8.62 -24.49 5.72
N PRO A 35 9.69 -24.38 6.54
CA PRO A 35 10.91 -23.69 6.12
C PRO A 35 11.40 -24.22 4.76
N GLY A 36 11.71 -23.32 3.84
CA GLY A 36 12.07 -23.66 2.47
C GLY A 36 10.93 -23.50 1.45
N GLU A 37 9.67 -23.58 1.88
CA GLU A 37 8.50 -23.39 1.01
C GLU A 37 8.20 -21.89 0.79
N PRO A 38 7.55 -21.54 -0.33
CA PRO A 38 7.16 -20.16 -0.58
C PRO A 38 5.90 -19.77 0.23
N ALA A 39 5.80 -18.48 0.56
CA ALA A 39 4.61 -17.88 1.15
C ALA A 39 4.13 -16.68 0.33
N SER A 40 2.84 -16.41 0.38
CA SER A 40 2.23 -15.25 -0.28
C SER A 40 1.18 -14.62 0.62
N ILE A 41 1.23 -13.30 0.75
CA ILE A 41 0.25 -12.51 1.50
C ILE A 41 -0.32 -11.48 0.54
N SER A 42 -1.64 -11.48 0.39
CA SER A 42 -2.37 -10.51 -0.40
C SER A 42 -2.85 -9.36 0.48
N CYS A 43 -2.92 -8.16 -0.11
CA CYS A 43 -3.47 -6.98 0.53
C CYS A 43 -4.41 -6.27 -0.47
N LYS A 44 -5.64 -6.02 -0.05
CA LYS A 44 -6.66 -5.31 -0.82
C LYS A 44 -6.99 -3.99 -0.15
N ALA A 45 -6.81 -2.90 -0.87
CA ALA A 45 -7.26 -1.57 -0.48
C ALA A 45 -8.72 -1.35 -0.93
N SER A 46 -9.52 -0.63 -0.13
CA SER A 46 -10.91 -0.30 -0.50
C SER A 46 -11.00 0.66 -1.69
N GLN A 47 -9.92 1.36 -2.01
CA GLN A 47 -9.81 2.34 -3.08
C GLN A 47 -8.41 2.28 -3.71
N SER A 48 -8.24 2.84 -4.90
CA SER A 48 -6.94 2.90 -5.56
C SER A 48 -5.93 3.66 -4.71
N LEU A 49 -4.73 3.10 -4.55
CA LEU A 49 -3.60 3.77 -3.87
C LEU A 49 -2.74 4.60 -4.82
N LEU A 50 -3.14 4.74 -6.08
CA LEU A 50 -2.44 5.59 -7.04
C LEU A 50 -2.63 7.06 -6.64
N HIS A 51 -1.55 7.67 -6.19
CA HIS A 51 -1.51 9.07 -5.83
C HIS A 51 -1.39 9.95 -7.09
N SER A 52 -1.73 11.24 -6.96
CA SER A 52 -1.77 12.20 -8.06
C SER A 52 -0.40 12.48 -8.72
N ASP A 53 0.68 12.13 -8.04
CA ASP A 53 2.06 12.21 -8.55
C ASP A 53 2.47 10.97 -9.36
N GLY A 54 1.54 10.04 -9.61
CA GLY A 54 1.77 8.80 -10.34
C GLY A 54 2.43 7.69 -9.51
N ASN A 55 2.70 7.91 -8.21
CA ASN A 55 3.28 6.90 -7.32
C ASN A 55 2.21 6.14 -6.53
N THR A 56 2.55 4.94 -6.08
CA THR A 56 1.74 4.17 -5.13
C THR A 56 2.50 3.98 -3.83
N TYR A 57 1.92 4.44 -2.72
CA TYR A 57 2.56 4.47 -1.40
C TYR A 57 2.15 3.28 -0.53
N LEU A 58 2.42 2.07 -1.02
CA LEU A 58 2.24 0.83 -0.26
C LEU A 58 3.58 0.29 0.22
N HIS A 59 3.62 -0.10 1.49
CA HIS A 59 4.81 -0.61 2.17
C HIS A 59 4.48 -1.92 2.89
N TRP A 60 5.42 -2.87 2.86
CA TRP A 60 5.33 -4.12 3.61
C TRP A 60 6.29 -4.09 4.79
N TYR A 61 5.82 -4.52 5.96
CA TYR A 61 6.61 -4.58 7.19
C TYR A 61 6.59 -5.99 7.76
N LEU A 62 7.71 -6.42 8.32
CA LEU A 62 7.84 -7.61 9.13
C LEU A 62 7.96 -7.21 10.60
N GLN A 63 7.14 -7.81 11.46
CA GLN A 63 7.22 -7.63 12.89
C GLN A 63 7.39 -8.99 13.57
N LYS A 64 8.58 -9.20 14.12
CA LYS A 64 8.85 -10.36 14.99
C LYS A 64 8.33 -10.07 16.40
N PRO A 65 8.00 -11.11 17.20
CA PRO A 65 7.67 -10.94 18.60
C PRO A 65 8.74 -10.10 19.32
N VAL A 66 8.29 -9.11 20.11
CA VAL A 66 9.17 -8.25 20.93
C VAL A 66 10.13 -7.33 20.14
N GLN A 67 10.05 -7.30 18.81
CA GLN A 67 10.86 -6.41 17.96
C GLN A 67 10.01 -5.30 17.33
N SER A 68 10.65 -4.16 17.03
CA SER A 68 10.04 -3.10 16.24
C SER A 68 9.82 -3.56 14.79
N PRO A 69 8.76 -3.06 14.12
CA PRO A 69 8.52 -3.37 12.70
C PRO A 69 9.71 -2.97 11.81
N LYS A 70 10.10 -3.86 10.89
CA LYS A 70 11.14 -3.64 9.89
C LYS A 70 10.52 -3.58 8.50
N ARG A 71 10.85 -2.54 7.72
CA ARG A 71 10.32 -2.38 6.37
C ARG A 71 11.01 -3.37 5.42
N LEU A 72 10.22 -4.19 4.73
CA LEU A 72 10.69 -5.13 3.72
C LEU A 72 10.69 -4.49 2.32
N ILE A 73 9.51 -4.03 1.91
CA ILE A 73 9.24 -3.49 0.58
C ILE A 73 8.61 -2.10 0.74
N TYR A 74 8.98 -1.17 -0.14
CA TYR A 74 8.42 0.17 -0.22
C TYR A 74 8.00 0.49 -1.65
N ARG A 75 7.03 1.40 -1.80
CA ARG A 75 6.50 1.79 -3.11
C ARG A 75 6.14 0.56 -3.97
N VAL A 76 5.37 -0.34 -3.38
CA VAL A 76 4.88 -1.61 -3.97
C VAL A 76 5.94 -2.68 -4.18
N SER A 77 7.06 -2.37 -4.85
CA SER A 77 8.02 -3.38 -5.32
C SER A 77 9.49 -3.08 -4.99
N ASN A 78 9.83 -1.89 -4.51
CA ASN A 78 11.20 -1.55 -4.16
C ASN A 78 11.61 -2.22 -2.85
N ARG A 79 12.70 -2.98 -2.88
CA ARG A 79 13.24 -3.63 -1.68
C ARG A 79 14.01 -2.64 -0.81
N ALA A 80 13.77 -2.64 0.50
CA ALA A 80 14.55 -1.80 1.42
C ALA A 80 16.01 -2.31 1.55
N PRO A 81 16.97 -1.44 1.89
CA PRO A 81 18.37 -1.84 2.07
C PRO A 81 18.53 -2.96 3.10
N GLY A 82 19.35 -3.97 2.79
CA GLY A 82 19.63 -5.10 3.69
C GLY A 82 18.53 -6.18 3.75
N VAL A 83 17.40 -5.99 3.05
CA VAL A 83 16.36 -7.02 2.96
C VAL A 83 16.78 -8.09 1.94
N PRO A 84 16.67 -9.39 2.27
CA PRO A 84 16.99 -10.49 1.36
C PRO A 84 16.14 -10.48 0.07
N ASP A 85 16.71 -11.03 -1.00
CA ASP A 85 16.07 -11.08 -2.33
C ASP A 85 14.83 -11.98 -2.41
N ARG A 86 14.71 -12.93 -1.47
CA ARG A 86 13.51 -13.78 -1.32
C ARG A 86 12.22 -13.00 -1.11
N PHE A 87 12.28 -11.76 -0.64
CA PHE A 87 11.12 -10.87 -0.50
C PHE A 87 10.89 -10.08 -1.78
N SER A 88 9.64 -10.11 -2.27
CA SER A 88 9.21 -9.37 -3.45
C SER A 88 7.78 -8.86 -3.28
N GLY A 89 7.53 -7.63 -3.72
CA GLY A 89 6.19 -7.05 -3.72
C GLY A 89 5.71 -6.75 -5.15
N SER A 90 4.42 -6.89 -5.37
CA SER A 90 3.75 -6.63 -6.65
C SER A 90 2.34 -6.09 -6.45
N GLY A 91 1.72 -5.62 -7.53
CA GLY A 91 0.33 -5.15 -7.54
C GLY A 91 0.18 -3.72 -8.03
N SER A 92 -1.06 -3.27 -8.10
CA SER A 92 -1.44 -1.93 -8.55
C SER A 92 -2.90 -1.65 -8.23
N GLY A 93 -3.28 -0.36 -8.18
CA GLY A 93 -4.65 0.05 -7.93
C GLY A 93 -5.07 -0.34 -6.51
N THR A 94 -5.85 -1.42 -6.41
CA THR A 94 -6.42 -1.91 -5.14
C THR A 94 -5.81 -3.22 -4.65
N ASP A 95 -5.10 -3.97 -5.50
CA ASP A 95 -4.72 -5.35 -5.20
C ASP A 95 -3.19 -5.50 -5.23
N PHE A 96 -2.65 -5.99 -4.12
CA PHE A 96 -1.21 -6.07 -3.85
C PHE A 96 -0.84 -7.42 -3.27
N THR A 97 0.40 -7.83 -3.49
CA THR A 97 0.91 -9.12 -3.01
C THR A 97 2.35 -8.98 -2.52
N LEU A 98 2.64 -9.54 -1.35
CA LEU A 98 3.99 -9.85 -0.89
C LEU A 98 4.23 -11.34 -1.10
N LYS A 99 5.31 -11.66 -1.80
CA LYS A 99 5.78 -13.03 -1.98
C LYS A 99 7.13 -13.22 -1.30
N ILE A 100 7.22 -14.29 -0.53
CA ILE A 100 8.44 -14.82 0.07
C ILE A 100 8.76 -16.10 -0.69
N SER A 101 9.84 -16.12 -1.49
CA SER A 101 10.13 -17.28 -2.34
C SER A 101 10.61 -18.51 -1.57
N ARG A 102 11.17 -18.29 -0.38
CA ARG A 102 11.69 -19.33 0.52
C ARG A 102 11.60 -18.82 1.96
N VAL A 103 10.65 -19.30 2.74
CA VAL A 103 10.52 -18.92 4.15
C VAL A 103 11.68 -19.51 4.95
N GLU A 104 12.32 -18.70 5.79
CA GLU A 104 13.40 -19.11 6.69
C GLU A 104 12.92 -19.14 8.15
N ALA A 105 13.65 -19.84 9.03
CA ALA A 105 13.27 -19.95 10.46
C ALA A 105 13.24 -18.60 11.20
N ASP A 106 13.99 -17.63 10.67
CA ASP A 106 14.05 -16.26 11.16
C ASP A 106 13.06 -15.34 10.42
N ASP A 107 12.07 -15.82 9.67
CA ASP A 107 10.99 -14.99 9.14
C ASP A 107 9.81 -14.94 10.12
#